data_AF-A0A353LKX3-F1
#
_entry.id   AF-A0A353LKX3-F1
#
_cell.length_a   1.000
_cell.length_b   1.000
_cell.length_c   1.000
_cell.angle_alpha   90.00
_cell.angle_beta   90.00
_cell.angle_gamma   90.00
#
_symmetry.space_group_name_H-M   'P 1'
#
loop_
_entity.id
_entity.type
_entity.pdbx_description
1 polymer ?
#
loop_
_entity_poly.entity_id
_entity_poly.type
_entity_poly.pdbx_seq_one_letter_code
_entity_poly.pdbx_strand_id
1 'polypeptide(L)'
;VQDIQQKVQENVDLQSGYYVVYGGQYQNLKNASTRLMIIVPIALALIFLLLNFAFNSLKETIIIFSAIPLSIVGGILLLWLRGMPFSISAGVGFIALFGVAVLNGIVLIE
;
A
#
# COMPACT_ATOMS: atom_id res chain seq x y z
N VAL A 1 -12.14 -13.56 -9.04
CA VAL A 1 -11.20 -13.79 -10.17
C VAL A 1 -10.31 -14.98 -9.93
N GLN A 2 -9.78 -15.18 -8.71
CA GLN A 2 -9.09 -16.44 -8.36
C GLN A 2 -9.98 -17.68 -8.63
N ASP A 3 -11.26 -17.65 -8.25
CA ASP A 3 -12.18 -18.78 -8.52
C ASP A 3 -12.41 -19.04 -10.02
N ILE A 4 -12.42 -17.98 -10.84
CA ILE A 4 -12.59 -18.09 -12.30
C ILE A 4 -11.29 -18.63 -12.93
N GLN A 5 -10.13 -18.13 -12.46
CA GLN A 5 -8.82 -18.64 -12.86
C GLN A 5 -8.67 -20.13 -12.58
N GLN A 6 -9.08 -20.56 -11.39
CA GLN A 6 -9.00 -21.95 -10.97
C GLN A 6 -9.94 -22.84 -11.79
N LYS A 7 -11.20 -22.44 -11.97
CA LYS A 7 -12.15 -23.21 -12.79
C LYS A 7 -11.75 -23.28 -14.26
N VAL A 8 -11.18 -22.22 -14.83
CA VAL A 8 -10.69 -22.22 -16.21
C VAL A 8 -9.47 -23.12 -16.36
N GLN A 9 -8.55 -23.15 -15.39
CA GLN A 9 -7.42 -24.09 -15.41
C GLN A 9 -7.86 -25.55 -15.26
N GLU A 10 -8.90 -25.83 -14.48
CA GLU A 10 -9.39 -27.20 -14.25
C GLU A 10 -10.28 -27.73 -15.37
N ASN A 11 -11.01 -26.87 -16.09
CA ASN A 11 -12.06 -27.30 -17.03
C ASN A 11 -11.81 -26.90 -18.49
N VAL A 12 -10.75 -26.15 -18.79
CA VAL A 12 -10.44 -25.70 -20.16
C VAL A 12 -9.08 -26.24 -20.59
N ASP A 13 -9.09 -27.20 -21.50
CA ASP A 13 -7.88 -27.72 -22.13
C ASP A 13 -7.44 -26.77 -23.25
N LEU A 14 -6.34 -26.04 -23.01
CA LEU A 14 -5.83 -25.03 -23.92
C LEU A 14 -4.81 -25.68 -24.87
N GLN A 15 -5.10 -25.65 -26.17
CA GLN A 15 -4.14 -26.11 -27.18
C GLN A 15 -2.86 -25.27 -27.16
N SER A 16 -1.73 -25.87 -27.54
CA SER A 16 -0.42 -25.21 -27.56
C SER A 16 -0.48 -23.90 -28.37
N GLY A 17 -0.07 -22.80 -27.75
CA GLY A 17 -0.12 -21.45 -28.34
C GLY A 17 -1.26 -20.55 -27.85
N TYR A 18 -2.25 -21.09 -27.12
CA TYR A 18 -3.35 -20.29 -26.54
C TYR A 18 -3.12 -19.99 -25.06
N TYR A 19 -3.39 -18.74 -24.65
CA TYR A 19 -3.28 -18.29 -23.27
C TYR A 19 -4.50 -17.44 -22.87
N VAL A 20 -4.94 -17.59 -21.62
CA VAL A 20 -6.10 -16.86 -21.08
C VAL A 20 -5.64 -15.59 -20.40
N VAL A 21 -6.13 -14.44 -20.88
CA VAL A 21 -5.87 -13.12 -20.29
C VAL A 21 -7.16 -12.54 -19.73
N TYR A 22 -7.12 -12.07 -18.48
CA TYR A 22 -8.26 -11.46 -17.81
C TYR A 22 -8.21 -9.94 -17.98
N GLY A 23 -8.85 -9.43 -19.02
CA GLY A 23 -8.91 -8.00 -19.34
C GLY A 23 -9.89 -7.18 -18.49
N GLY A 24 -10.04 -5.89 -18.81
CA GLY A 24 -11.02 -4.98 -18.20
C GLY A 24 -10.58 -4.38 -16.85
N GLN A 25 -11.54 -4.17 -15.94
CA GLN A 25 -11.30 -3.53 -14.64
C GLN A 25 -10.30 -4.30 -13.76
N TYR A 26 -10.23 -5.63 -13.90
CA TYR A 26 -9.26 -6.44 -13.17
C TYR A 26 -7.82 -6.19 -13.63
N GLN A 27 -7.57 -6.06 -14.94
CA GLN A 27 -6.24 -5.71 -15.45
C GLN A 27 -5.83 -4.29 -14.99
N ASN A 28 -6.77 -3.34 -15.00
CA ASN A 28 -6.52 -1.99 -14.47
C ASN A 28 -6.18 -2.01 -12.98
N LEU A 29 -6.94 -2.78 -12.18
CA LEU A 29 -6.67 -2.97 -10.76
C LEU A 29 -5.30 -3.62 -10.54
N LYS A 30 -4.95 -4.65 -11.31
CA LYS A 30 -3.66 -5.32 -11.21
C LYS A 30 -2.50 -4.40 -11.57
N ASN A 31 -2.62 -3.64 -12.68
CA ASN A 31 -1.62 -2.65 -13.08
C ASN A 31 -1.45 -1.55 -12.02
N ALA A 32 -2.55 -1.03 -11.47
CA ALA A 32 -2.52 -0.02 -10.42
C ALA A 32 -1.94 -0.57 -9.10
N SER A 33 -2.28 -1.79 -8.72
CA SER A 33 -1.71 -2.47 -7.56
C SER A 33 -0.20 -2.64 -7.69
N THR A 34 0.29 -3.04 -8.87
CA THR A 34 1.73 -3.13 -9.13
C THR A 34 2.43 -1.78 -9.00
N ARG A 35 1.80 -0.70 -9.50
CA ARG A 35 2.33 0.66 -9.32
C ARG A 35 2.39 1.05 -7.85
N LEU A 36 1.32 0.79 -7.08
CA LEU A 36 1.29 1.09 -5.63
C LEU A 36 2.38 0.34 -4.87
N MET A 37 2.66 -0.92 -5.21
CA MET A 37 3.74 -1.69 -4.59
C MET A 37 5.12 -1.04 -4.78
N ILE A 38 5.32 -0.27 -5.84
CA ILE A 38 6.57 0.46 -6.10
C ILE A 38 6.53 1.87 -5.48
N ILE A 39 5.40 2.56 -5.61
CA ILE A 39 5.24 3.95 -5.15
C ILE A 39 5.30 4.04 -3.62
N VAL A 40 4.69 3.10 -2.89
CA VAL A 40 4.65 3.15 -1.42
C VAL A 40 6.06 3.09 -0.81
N PRO A 41 6.96 2.16 -1.18
CA PRO A 41 8.35 2.17 -0.71
C PRO A 41 9.11 3.46 -1.06
N ILE A 42 8.92 3.98 -2.28
CA ILE A 42 9.57 5.24 -2.70
C ILE A 42 9.09 6.41 -1.83
N ALA A 43 7.79 6.51 -1.57
CA ALA A 43 7.23 7.54 -0.71
C ALA A 43 7.77 7.43 0.73
N LEU A 44 7.84 6.22 1.29
CA LEU A 44 8.42 6.00 2.62
C LEU A 44 9.90 6.39 2.68
N ALA A 45 10.69 6.05 1.66
CA ALA A 45 12.08 6.45 1.57
C ALA A 45 12.23 7.98 1.50
N LEU A 46 11.39 8.65 0.71
CA LEU A 46 11.38 10.11 0.63
C LEU A 46 11.00 10.76 1.96
N ILE A 47 9.96 10.26 2.65
CA ILE A 47 9.58 10.74 3.97
C ILE A 47 10.75 10.58 4.95
N PHE A 48 11.41 9.42 4.97
CA PHE A 48 12.57 9.20 5.84
C PHE A 48 13.71 10.18 5.55
N LEU A 49 14.03 10.41 4.27
CA LEU A 49 15.06 11.37 3.88
C LEU A 49 14.72 12.80 4.28
N LEU A 50 13.47 13.22 4.08
CA LEU A 50 13.00 14.55 4.49
C LEU A 50 13.08 14.73 6.00
N LEU A 51 12.69 13.71 6.78
CA LEU A 51 12.83 13.74 8.24
C LEU A 51 14.30 13.82 8.66
N ASN A 52 15.18 13.02 8.05
CA ASN A 52 16.59 13.07 8.36
C ASN A 52 17.21 14.43 8.06
N PHE A 53 16.79 15.11 6.98
CA PHE A 53 17.22 16.47 6.68
C PHE A 53 16.62 17.53 7.61
N ALA A 54 15.37 17.36 8.04
CA ALA A 54 14.70 18.31 8.93
C ALA A 54 15.32 18.32 10.34
N PHE A 55 15.59 17.14 10.91
CA PHE A 55 16.07 17.00 12.29
C PHE A 55 17.59 16.87 12.39
N ASN A 56 18.27 16.51 11.30
CA ASN A 56 19.71 16.23 11.26
C ASN A 56 20.16 15.21 12.35
N SER A 57 19.21 14.38 12.80
CA SER A 57 19.32 13.46 13.92
C SER A 57 18.65 12.14 13.55
N LEU A 58 19.46 11.09 13.38
CA LEU A 58 18.97 9.75 13.05
C LEU A 58 18.07 9.18 14.15
N LYS A 59 18.31 9.55 15.42
CA LYS A 59 17.49 9.09 16.54
C LYS A 59 16.07 9.64 16.45
N GLU A 60 15.93 10.96 16.30
CA GLU A 60 14.62 11.62 16.15
C GLU A 60 13.89 11.13 14.91
N THR A 61 14.63 11.00 13.79
CA THR A 61 14.07 10.48 12.53
C THR A 61 13.43 9.11 12.73
N ILE A 62 14.13 8.17 13.38
CA ILE A 62 13.61 6.81 13.61
C ILE A 62 12.41 6.83 14.57
N ILE A 63 12.44 7.66 15.62
CA ILE A 63 11.33 7.81 16.57
C ILE A 63 10.08 8.29 15.84
N ILE A 64 10.17 9.36 15.03
CA ILE A 64 9.03 9.88 14.27
C ILE A 64 8.57 8.86 13.22
N PHE A 65 9.51 8.24 12.52
CA PHE A 65 9.20 7.26 11.47
C PHE A 65 8.49 6.01 12.02
N SER A 66 8.69 5.66 13.28
CA SER A 66 7.97 4.56 13.95
C SER A 66 6.45 4.77 14.04
N ALA A 67 5.98 6.02 13.96
CA ALA A 67 4.56 6.35 13.91
C ALA A 67 3.88 5.80 12.65
N ILE A 68 4.63 5.59 11.55
CA ILE A 68 4.09 5.10 10.28
C ILE A 68 3.58 3.65 10.43
N PRO A 69 4.39 2.64 10.84
CA PRO A 69 3.90 1.29 11.12
C PRO A 69 2.72 1.26 12.09
N LEU A 70 2.75 2.08 13.14
CA LEU A 70 1.65 2.18 14.10
C LEU A 70 0.35 2.68 13.46
N SER A 71 0.43 3.68 12.58
CA SER A 71 -0.71 4.19 11.84
C SER A 71 -1.33 3.14 10.91
N ILE A 72 -0.51 2.25 10.32
CA ILE A 72 -0.97 1.17 9.45
C ILE A 72 -1.91 0.23 10.22
N VAL A 73 -1.55 -0.13 11.44
CA VAL A 73 -2.36 -1.03 12.29
C VAL A 73 -3.75 -0.44 12.51
N GLY A 74 -3.85 0.84 12.88
CA GLY A 74 -5.12 1.53 13.07
C GLY A 74 -5.96 1.60 11.77
N GLY A 75 -5.31 1.92 10.64
CA GLY A 75 -5.98 1.97 9.34
C GLY A 75 -6.53 0.62 8.89
N ILE A 76 -5.74 -0.46 9.02
CA ILE A 76 -6.16 -1.82 8.64
C ILE A 76 -7.29 -2.30 9.56
N LEU A 77 -7.17 -2.05 10.86
CA LEU A 77 -8.19 -2.43 11.84
C LEU A 77 -9.54 -1.76 11.53
N LEU A 78 -9.54 -0.48 11.18
CA LEU A 78 -10.76 0.23 10.79
C LEU A 78 -11.36 -0.25 9.47
N LEU A 79 -10.51 -0.57 8.47
CA LEU A 79 -11.00 -1.19 7.22
C LEU A 79 -11.65 -2.54 7.48
N TRP A 80 -11.01 -3.36 8.32
CA TRP A 80 -11.53 -4.66 8.69
C TRP A 80 -12.85 -4.57 9.45
N LEU A 81 -12.94 -3.68 10.46
CA LEU A 81 -14.18 -3.42 11.19
C LEU A 81 -15.30 -2.92 10.28
N ARG A 82 -14.97 -2.12 9.25
CA ARG A 82 -15.94 -1.63 8.27
C ARG A 82 -16.27 -2.65 7.19
N GLY A 83 -15.64 -3.82 7.19
CA GLY A 83 -15.82 -4.87 6.19
C GLY A 83 -15.37 -4.44 4.78
N MET A 84 -14.45 -3.47 4.68
CA MET A 84 -13.98 -2.96 3.39
C MET A 84 -12.63 -3.58 3.04
N PRO A 85 -12.48 -4.14 1.82
CA PRO A 85 -11.20 -4.65 1.38
C PRO A 85 -10.23 -3.50 1.14
N PHE A 86 -8.94 -3.81 1.19
CA PHE A 86 -7.92 -2.88 0.75
C PHE A 86 -8.07 -2.62 -0.75
N SER A 87 -8.25 -1.35 -1.12
CA SER A 87 -8.43 -0.90 -2.50
C SER A 87 -7.38 0.16 -2.87
N ILE A 88 -7.33 0.56 -4.14
CA ILE A 88 -6.44 1.64 -4.60
C ILE A 88 -6.72 2.93 -3.83
N SER A 89 -8.01 3.27 -3.65
CA SER A 89 -8.44 4.43 -2.86
C SER A 89 -8.03 4.32 -1.40
N ALA A 90 -8.10 3.13 -0.81
CA ALA A 90 -7.58 2.89 0.53
C ALA A 90 -6.06 3.14 0.58
N GLY A 91 -5.31 2.63 -0.40
CA GLY A 91 -3.86 2.86 -0.51
C GLY A 91 -3.47 4.34 -0.55
N VAL A 92 -4.18 5.16 -1.33
CA VAL A 92 -4.00 6.63 -1.31
C VAL A 92 -4.32 7.22 0.06
N GLY A 93 -5.37 6.73 0.73
CA GLY A 93 -5.71 7.11 2.10
C GLY A 93 -4.61 6.78 3.12
N PHE A 94 -3.94 5.63 3.01
CA PHE A 94 -2.80 5.29 3.86
C PHE A 94 -1.61 6.22 3.64
N ILE A 95 -1.32 6.62 2.39
CA ILE A 95 -0.26 7.60 2.12
C ILE A 95 -0.56 8.93 2.82
N ALA A 96 -1.81 9.39 2.76
CA ALA A 96 -2.24 10.58 3.49
C ALA A 96 -2.13 10.41 5.02
N LEU A 97 -2.51 9.22 5.53
CA LEU A 97 -2.39 8.88 6.95
C LEU A 97 -0.93 8.93 7.43
N PHE A 98 0.03 8.48 6.63
CA PHE A 98 1.45 8.56 6.97
C PHE A 98 1.91 10.00 7.17
N GLY A 99 1.44 10.94 6.32
CA GLY A 99 1.74 12.36 6.48
C GLY A 99 1.21 12.93 7.79
N VAL A 100 -0.04 12.61 8.15
CA VAL A 100 -0.64 13.04 9.43
C VAL A 100 0.07 12.42 10.63
N ALA A 101 0.42 11.13 10.55
CA ALA A 101 1.13 10.44 11.61
C ALA A 101 2.53 11.05 11.85
N VAL A 102 3.23 11.40 10.78
CA VAL A 102 4.53 12.06 10.84
C VAL A 102 4.40 13.47 11.42
N LEU A 103 3.43 14.27 10.97
CA LEU A 103 3.18 15.60 11.53
C LEU A 103 2.94 15.53 13.04
N ASN A 104 2.12 14.59 13.49
CA ASN A 104 1.88 14.38 14.92
C ASN A 104 3.15 13.92 15.67
N GLY A 105 3.96 13.06 15.04
CA GLY A 105 5.24 12.62 15.61
C GLY A 105 6.24 13.77 15.76
N ILE A 106 6.27 14.70 14.81
CA ILE A 106 7.08 15.94 14.88
C ILE A 106 6.61 16.80 16.05
N VAL A 107 5.31 17.07 16.14
CA VAL A 107 4.69 17.90 17.20
C VAL A 107 4.93 17.34 18.61
N LEU A 108 5.14 16.04 18.76
CA LEU A 108 5.42 15.41 20.06
C LEU A 108 6.86 15.64 20.54
N ILE A 109 7.80 15.87 19.61
CA ILE A 109 9.23 16.00 19.90
C ILE A 109 9.64 17.48 20.08
N GLU A 110 8.95 18.39 19.40
CA GLU A 110 9.05 19.85 19.65
C GLU A 110 8.43 20.26 20.98
#